data_AF-A0A951W285-F1
#
_entry.id   AF-A0A951W285-F1
#
_cell.length_a   1.000
_cell.length_b   1.000
_cell.length_c   1.000
_cell.angle_alpha   90.00
_cell.angle_beta   90.00
_cell.angle_gamma   90.00
#
_symmetry.space_group_name_H-M   'P 1'
#
loop_
_entity.id
_entity.type
_entity.pdbx_description
1 polymer ?
#
loop_
_entity_poly.entity_id
_entity_poly.type
_entity_poly.pdbx_seq_one_letter_code
_entity_poly.pdbx_strand_id
1 'polypeptide(L)'
;MDTPTPLVIRRAEGYFARLRGLLFAPPLAPGQGLMLTPCKAVHTFFMRTPIDVVFIDREGVIRKIVAALAPWRAASCRGAHHALELASGEAARQGLEPGRTLPGLRQASSAPQQDASPASPPPRPTRPRASAPLSRPQGATLAEFVVVVPTLLFLLMNLLQYGLLYHTKSQLNYAAFEAARAGTVANAHPGAIRSAFERAMTGYHGGGTTTAELAAFYARAQAESSFARIEILSPTRESFDDYHSPALATRLGLSSRVLPNTNIAFLECPNDRPGCARDPATNASGQSLADANLLKLRITYGIPPAKQIPLAGPFMARALAYLNPSDADGFRAALVTQGRIPVVTHTVMRMHSPPIENPLMASIPGPGNAGTPTDPGPEPEHPDLPRCPVTDPTCLTKPAPGPTPGPTPCNPLTDPLGCRPIGCRAGDPACDPACKQACCTLPSPPIRLLP
;
A
#
# COMPACT_ATOMS: atom_id res chain seq x y z
N MET A 1 12.21 48.06 -37.94
CA MET A 1 11.94 46.89 -38.80
C MET A 1 12.97 45.84 -38.41
N ASP A 2 12.60 44.89 -37.55
CA ASP A 2 13.48 43.79 -37.17
C ASP A 2 13.54 42.80 -38.34
N THR A 3 14.72 42.67 -38.95
CA THR A 3 14.99 41.65 -39.95
C THR A 3 14.85 40.27 -39.28
N PRO A 4 14.03 39.35 -39.79
CA PRO A 4 13.89 38.03 -39.17
C PRO A 4 15.26 37.35 -39.13
N THR A 5 15.71 37.00 -37.91
CA THR A 5 16.99 36.31 -37.71
C THR A 5 16.96 34.98 -38.45
N PRO A 6 17.97 34.66 -39.30
CA PRO A 6 17.95 33.45 -40.10
C PRO A 6 17.93 32.20 -39.21
N LEU A 7 16.99 31.29 -39.48
CA LEU A 7 16.90 30.00 -38.79
C LEU A 7 18.01 29.06 -39.28
N VAL A 8 18.84 28.56 -38.34
CA VAL A 8 19.81 27.50 -38.63
C VAL A 8 19.13 26.15 -38.41
N ILE A 9 18.83 25.46 -39.51
CA ILE A 9 18.10 24.19 -39.50
C ILE A 9 19.07 23.02 -39.65
N ARG A 10 19.14 22.17 -38.62
CA ARG A 10 19.83 20.87 -38.71
C ARG A 10 18.88 19.85 -39.32
N ARG A 11 19.34 19.09 -40.31
CA ARG A 11 18.54 18.01 -40.91
C ARG A 11 18.88 16.67 -40.25
N ALA A 12 17.85 15.96 -39.80
CA ALA A 12 17.95 14.58 -39.35
C ALA A 12 17.29 13.68 -40.40
N GLU A 13 18.12 13.13 -41.29
CA GLU A 13 17.68 12.30 -42.43
C GLU A 13 17.91 10.80 -42.17
N GLY A 14 18.84 10.44 -41.29
CA GLY A 14 19.12 9.06 -40.89
C GLY A 14 18.17 8.51 -39.83
N TYR A 15 17.98 7.19 -39.80
CA TYR A 15 17.12 6.49 -38.84
C TYR A 15 17.44 6.84 -37.37
N PHE A 16 18.71 6.73 -36.97
CA PHE A 16 19.14 7.06 -35.61
C PHE A 16 19.11 8.57 -35.30
N ALA A 17 19.34 9.43 -36.30
CA ALA A 17 19.24 10.88 -36.12
C ALA A 17 17.79 11.32 -35.86
N ARG A 18 16.83 10.68 -36.54
CA ARG A 18 15.39 10.89 -36.32
C ARG A 18 14.90 10.29 -35.00
N LEU A 19 15.43 9.12 -34.62
CA LEU A 19 15.12 8.45 -33.36
C LEU A 19 15.61 9.25 -32.15
N ARG A 20 16.80 9.84 -32.24
CA ARG A 20 17.34 10.70 -31.18
C ARG A 20 16.56 12.00 -31.07
N GLY A 21 16.19 12.62 -32.20
CA GLY A 21 15.48 13.91 -32.20
C GLY A 21 16.09 14.90 -31.21
N LEU A 22 15.25 15.43 -30.31
CA LEU A 22 15.64 16.21 -29.14
C LEU A 22 15.66 15.40 -27.82
N LEU A 23 15.48 14.07 -27.84
CA LEU A 23 15.62 13.23 -26.64
C LEU A 23 17.04 13.37 -26.08
N PHE A 24 17.11 13.79 -24.81
CA PHE A 24 18.37 14.07 -24.08
C PHE A 24 19.27 15.14 -24.73
N ALA A 25 18.77 15.92 -25.69
CA ALA A 25 19.48 17.07 -26.22
C ALA A 25 19.21 18.30 -25.33
N PRO A 26 20.15 19.28 -25.29
CA PRO A 26 19.87 20.59 -24.73
C PRO A 26 18.65 21.22 -25.42
N PRO A 27 17.89 22.10 -24.72
CA PRO A 27 16.82 22.87 -25.34
C PRO A 27 17.31 23.60 -26.59
N LEU A 28 16.49 23.65 -27.64
CA LEU A 28 16.82 24.44 -28.83
C LEU A 28 16.95 25.93 -28.43
N ALA A 29 18.06 26.55 -28.80
CA ALA A 29 18.23 27.99 -28.65
C ALA A 29 17.33 28.72 -29.68
N PRO A 30 16.90 29.96 -29.38
CA PRO A 30 16.22 30.81 -30.36
C PRO A 30 17.03 30.90 -31.67
N GLY A 31 16.37 30.82 -32.82
CA GLY A 31 17.04 30.79 -34.13
C GLY A 31 17.55 29.41 -34.57
N GLN A 32 17.43 28.34 -33.77
CA GLN A 32 17.79 26.98 -34.16
C GLN A 32 16.55 26.10 -34.40
N GLY A 33 16.64 25.21 -35.38
CA GLY A 33 15.60 24.24 -35.68
C GLY A 33 16.14 22.86 -36.03
N LEU A 34 15.32 21.83 -35.80
CA LEU A 34 15.61 20.46 -36.22
C LEU A 34 14.54 20.00 -37.21
N MET A 35 14.95 19.70 -38.44
CA MET A 35 14.08 19.16 -39.48
C MET A 35 14.15 17.64 -39.50
N LEU A 36 13.06 16.99 -39.14
CA LEU A 36 12.91 15.53 -39.22
C LEU A 36 12.32 15.16 -40.59
N THR A 37 13.09 14.40 -41.39
CA THR A 37 12.68 14.00 -42.74
C THR A 37 12.93 12.51 -42.99
N PRO A 38 11.91 11.69 -43.36
CA PRO A 38 10.48 12.01 -43.39
C PRO A 38 9.86 11.98 -41.97
N CYS A 39 8.89 12.85 -41.66
CA CYS A 39 8.18 12.84 -40.37
C CYS A 39 6.75 13.36 -40.48
N LYS A 40 5.79 12.66 -39.86
CA LYS A 40 4.34 12.99 -39.87
C LYS A 40 3.72 13.13 -38.48
N ALA A 41 4.44 12.69 -37.46
CA ALA A 41 4.05 12.72 -36.07
C ALA A 41 5.30 12.88 -35.21
N VAL A 42 5.18 13.69 -34.17
CA VAL A 42 6.23 13.90 -33.17
C VAL A 42 5.63 13.71 -31.79
N HIS A 43 6.48 13.36 -30.83
CA HIS A 43 6.11 13.27 -29.42
C HIS A 43 7.12 14.02 -28.55
N THR A 44 6.67 14.43 -27.37
CA THR A 44 7.49 15.11 -26.36
C THR A 44 7.67 14.26 -25.10
N PHE A 45 7.48 12.93 -25.19
CA PHE A 45 7.84 12.01 -24.12
C PHE A 45 9.32 12.17 -23.73
N PHE A 46 9.60 12.17 -22.43
CA PHE A 46 10.95 12.36 -21.86
C PHE A 46 11.62 13.72 -22.15
N MET A 47 10.92 14.68 -22.76
CA MET A 47 11.41 16.06 -22.88
C MET A 47 11.03 16.87 -21.63
N ARG A 48 11.83 17.89 -21.32
CA ARG A 48 11.59 18.78 -20.15
C ARG A 48 11.04 20.15 -20.55
N THR A 49 11.15 20.51 -21.83
CA THR A 49 10.77 21.82 -22.36
C THR A 49 9.74 21.69 -23.48
N PRO A 50 8.76 22.61 -23.59
CA PRO A 50 7.86 22.66 -24.72
C PRO A 50 8.58 23.07 -26.01
N ILE A 51 8.05 22.66 -27.16
CA ILE A 51 8.59 23.00 -28.48
C ILE A 51 7.47 23.43 -29.42
N ASP A 52 7.79 24.25 -30.42
CA ASP A 52 6.89 24.48 -31.55
C ASP A 52 7.16 23.43 -32.63
N VAL A 53 6.08 22.91 -33.23
CA VAL A 53 6.17 21.88 -34.28
C VAL A 53 5.47 22.37 -35.53
N VAL A 54 6.23 22.48 -36.62
CA VAL A 54 5.73 22.89 -37.94
C VAL A 54 5.74 21.68 -38.88
N PHE A 55 4.56 21.19 -39.23
CA PHE A 55 4.38 20.09 -40.17
C PHE A 55 4.32 20.62 -41.60
N ILE A 56 5.17 20.10 -42.49
CA ILE A 56 5.35 20.58 -43.86
C ILE A 56 5.15 19.41 -44.83
N ASP A 57 4.47 19.60 -45.96
CA ASP A 57 4.31 18.58 -47.00
C ASP A 57 5.53 18.46 -47.94
N ARG A 58 5.44 17.62 -48.97
CA ARG A 58 6.58 17.36 -49.90
C ARG A 58 6.88 18.56 -50.78
N GLU A 59 5.87 19.38 -51.03
CA GLU A 59 5.92 20.57 -51.86
C GLU A 59 6.47 21.78 -51.09
N GLY A 60 6.74 21.61 -49.79
CA GLY A 60 7.29 22.65 -48.91
C GLY A 60 6.21 23.54 -48.28
N VAL A 61 4.94 23.14 -48.31
CA VAL A 61 3.81 23.90 -47.76
C VAL A 61 3.56 23.49 -46.32
N ILE A 62 3.45 24.49 -45.43
CA ILE A 62 3.11 24.27 -44.02
C ILE A 62 1.66 23.81 -43.92
N ARG A 63 1.45 22.62 -43.37
CA ARG A 63 0.12 22.00 -43.22
C ARG A 63 -0.51 22.25 -41.86
N LYS A 64 0.31 22.30 -40.81
CA LYS A 64 -0.12 22.48 -39.43
C LYS A 64 1.03 23.03 -38.60
N ILE A 65 0.71 23.96 -37.71
CA ILE A 65 1.63 24.44 -36.68
C ILE A 65 1.01 24.08 -35.33
N VAL A 66 1.80 23.46 -34.46
CA VAL A 66 1.45 23.23 -33.06
C VAL A 66 2.40 24.06 -32.21
N ALA A 67 1.91 25.19 -31.72
CA ALA A 67 2.68 26.03 -30.81
C ALA A 67 2.73 25.40 -29.42
N ALA A 68 3.89 25.52 -28.75
CA ALA A 68 4.11 25.12 -27.36
C ALA A 68 3.59 23.71 -27.02
N LEU A 69 3.95 22.70 -27.83
CA LEU A 69 3.64 21.31 -27.54
C LEU A 69 4.31 20.91 -26.22
N ALA A 70 3.51 20.83 -25.16
CA ALA A 70 3.97 20.55 -23.80
C ALA A 70 4.64 19.16 -23.68
N PRO A 71 5.51 18.94 -22.67
CA PRO A 71 6.02 17.60 -22.35
C PRO A 71 4.92 16.55 -22.20
N TRP A 72 5.22 15.30 -22.54
CA TRP A 72 4.27 14.18 -22.47
C TRP A 72 3.02 14.35 -23.34
N ARG A 73 3.21 14.89 -24.55
CA ARG A 73 2.17 15.02 -25.57
C ARG A 73 2.66 14.46 -26.89
N ALA A 74 1.72 14.26 -27.82
CA ALA A 74 2.01 13.89 -29.19
C ALA A 74 1.18 14.75 -30.15
N ALA A 75 1.75 15.03 -31.31
CA ALA A 75 1.08 15.73 -32.38
C ALA A 75 1.33 15.01 -33.70
N SER A 76 0.31 14.97 -34.55
CA SER A 76 0.42 14.43 -35.91
C SER A 76 -0.31 15.31 -36.91
N CYS A 77 0.09 15.18 -38.18
CA CYS A 77 -0.53 15.84 -39.31
C CYS A 77 -0.59 14.90 -40.52
N ARG A 78 -1.80 14.49 -40.91
CA ARG A 78 -2.04 13.73 -42.15
C ARG A 78 -1.70 14.65 -43.34
N GLY A 79 -0.74 14.24 -44.16
CA GLY A 79 -0.26 15.02 -45.32
C GLY A 79 1.10 15.70 -45.13
N ALA A 80 1.65 15.69 -43.92
CA ALA A 80 3.03 16.12 -43.72
C ALA A 80 4.02 15.10 -44.30
N HIS A 81 5.20 15.58 -44.69
CA HIS A 81 6.38 14.79 -45.02
C HIS A 81 7.59 15.19 -44.18
N HIS A 82 7.60 16.41 -43.64
CA HIS A 82 8.62 16.92 -42.74
C HIS A 82 7.97 17.44 -41.45
N ALA A 83 8.69 17.32 -40.33
CA ALA A 83 8.36 18.01 -39.09
C ALA A 83 9.57 18.85 -38.67
N LEU A 84 9.38 20.17 -38.61
CA LEU A 84 10.37 21.12 -38.14
C LEU A 84 10.07 21.44 -36.67
N GLU A 85 10.98 21.02 -35.79
CA GLU A 85 10.95 21.32 -34.36
C GLU A 85 11.73 22.62 -34.11
N LEU A 86 11.11 23.55 -33.39
CA LEU A 86 11.66 24.86 -33.02
C LEU A 86 11.53 25.08 -31.50
N ALA A 87 12.29 26.03 -30.95
CA ALA A 87 12.05 26.52 -29.60
C ALA A 87 10.62 27.07 -29.49
N SER A 88 10.00 26.94 -28.32
CA SER A 88 8.62 27.41 -28.12
C SER A 88 8.52 28.92 -28.36
N GLY A 89 7.54 29.34 -29.17
CA GLY A 89 7.32 30.73 -29.56
C GLY A 89 8.06 31.16 -30.84
N GLU A 90 9.02 30.36 -31.33
CA GLU A 90 9.76 30.72 -32.55
C GLU A 90 8.91 30.65 -33.82
N ALA A 91 7.88 29.78 -33.87
CA ALA A 91 7.01 29.75 -35.03
C ALA A 91 6.28 31.10 -35.21
N ALA A 92 5.79 31.68 -34.11
CA ALA A 92 5.15 32.99 -34.10
C ALA A 92 6.15 34.12 -34.37
N ARG A 93 7.36 34.06 -33.80
CA ARG A 93 8.42 35.05 -34.01
C ARG A 93 8.86 35.14 -35.48
N GLN A 94 8.94 34.00 -36.14
CA GLN A 94 9.25 33.88 -37.57
C GLN A 94 8.01 34.14 -38.44
N GLY A 95 6.90 34.49 -37.80
CA GLY A 95 5.61 34.77 -38.39
C GLY A 95 4.94 33.57 -39.02
N LEU A 96 5.44 32.33 -38.95
CA LEU A 96 4.98 31.18 -39.75
C LEU A 96 3.48 30.92 -39.61
N GLU A 97 2.82 30.66 -40.74
CA GLU A 97 1.39 30.27 -40.77
C GLU A 97 1.15 29.05 -41.67
N PRO A 98 0.11 28.25 -41.38
CA PRO A 98 -0.39 27.24 -42.31
C PRO A 98 -0.68 27.81 -43.70
N GLY A 99 -0.38 27.04 -44.75
CA GLY A 99 -0.53 27.43 -46.14
C GLY A 99 0.68 28.12 -46.76
N ARG A 100 1.63 28.60 -45.94
CA ARG A 100 2.87 29.20 -46.47
C ARG A 100 3.81 28.15 -47.05
N THR A 101 4.51 28.53 -48.12
CA THR A 101 5.59 27.72 -48.70
C THR A 101 6.94 28.18 -48.16
N LEU A 102 7.74 27.25 -47.65
CA LEU A 102 9.10 27.55 -47.19
C LEU A 102 10.10 27.43 -48.37
N PRO A 103 10.81 28.53 -48.73
CA PRO A 103 11.81 28.50 -49.81
C PRO A 103 13.00 27.60 -49.44
N GLY A 104 13.50 26.82 -50.41
CA GLY A 104 14.65 25.91 -50.22
C GLY A 104 14.31 24.45 -49.86
N LEU A 105 13.02 24.09 -49.76
CA LEU A 105 12.56 22.70 -49.60
C LEU A 105 12.11 22.03 -50.90
N ARG A 106 11.98 22.77 -52.02
CA ARG A 106 11.75 22.17 -53.34
C ARG A 106 12.97 21.38 -53.77
N GLN A 107 12.84 20.05 -53.86
CA GLN A 107 13.79 19.25 -54.64
C GLN A 107 13.68 19.71 -56.10
N ALA A 108 14.84 19.95 -56.73
CA ALA A 108 14.93 20.16 -58.16
C ALA A 108 14.33 18.93 -58.87
N SER A 109 13.09 19.06 -59.35
CA SER A 109 12.59 18.18 -60.39
C SER A 109 13.42 18.49 -61.63
N SER A 110 14.36 17.62 -61.97
CA SER A 110 15.11 17.68 -63.21
C SER A 110 14.15 17.46 -64.38
N ALA A 111 13.63 18.54 -64.94
CA ALA A 111 13.12 18.56 -66.30
C ALA A 111 14.29 18.96 -67.22
N PRO A 112 14.66 18.18 -68.24
CA PRO A 112 15.54 18.66 -69.29
C PRO A 112 14.74 19.62 -70.17
N GLN A 113 15.29 20.82 -70.33
CA GLN A 113 14.86 21.86 -71.26
C GLN A 113 15.60 21.65 -72.58
N GLN A 114 14.89 21.39 -73.69
CA GLN A 114 15.34 21.66 -75.06
C GLN A 114 14.15 22.03 -75.96
N ASP A 115 14.11 23.31 -76.33
CA ASP A 115 13.75 24.00 -77.58
C ASP A 115 12.73 23.42 -78.61
N ALA A 116 11.86 24.32 -79.09
CA ALA A 116 10.97 24.20 -80.26
C ALA A 116 11.78 24.26 -81.59
N SER A 117 11.40 23.77 -82.78
CA SER A 117 10.15 23.38 -83.49
C SER A 117 10.56 22.75 -84.88
N PRO A 118 9.70 22.46 -85.87
CA PRO A 118 8.52 21.56 -85.98
C PRO A 118 8.63 20.50 -87.14
N ALA A 119 7.86 19.40 -87.08
CA ALA A 119 7.19 18.71 -88.22
C ALA A 119 6.54 17.36 -87.79
N SER A 120 5.32 17.10 -88.24
CA SER A 120 4.54 15.85 -88.14
C SER A 120 4.21 15.34 -89.58
N PRO A 121 3.57 14.16 -89.87
CA PRO A 121 2.96 13.08 -89.04
C PRO A 121 3.23 11.62 -89.59
N PRO A 122 2.37 10.57 -89.47
CA PRO A 122 1.99 9.68 -88.32
C PRO A 122 2.20 8.15 -88.65
N PRO A 123 1.51 7.14 -88.04
CA PRO A 123 1.25 6.79 -86.62
C PRO A 123 1.66 5.33 -86.23
N ARG A 124 1.65 4.97 -84.94
CA ARG A 124 1.16 3.65 -84.46
C ARG A 124 0.78 3.67 -82.96
N PRO A 125 -0.36 3.05 -82.53
CA PRO A 125 -0.83 3.02 -81.13
C PRO A 125 -0.19 1.82 -80.38
N THR A 126 -0.05 1.72 -79.05
CA THR A 126 -0.98 1.84 -77.91
C THR A 126 -0.18 1.89 -76.58
N ARG A 127 -0.72 2.55 -75.54
CA ARG A 127 -0.38 2.36 -74.10
C ARG A 127 -1.48 1.49 -73.44
N PRO A 128 -1.47 1.05 -72.14
CA PRO A 128 -0.56 1.34 -71.00
C PRO A 128 -0.12 0.05 -70.22
N ARG A 129 0.89 0.06 -69.34
CA ARG A 129 0.83 0.50 -67.93
C ARG A 129 2.25 0.46 -67.36
N ALA A 130 2.80 1.62 -67.00
CA ALA A 130 3.93 1.68 -66.09
C ALA A 130 3.44 1.29 -64.69
N SER A 131 4.08 0.29 -64.11
CA SER A 131 3.95 -0.11 -62.72
C SER A 131 4.16 1.08 -61.80
N ALA A 132 3.15 1.39 -60.98
CA ALA A 132 3.32 2.31 -59.86
C ALA A 132 4.47 1.80 -58.98
N PRO A 133 5.38 2.66 -58.47
CA PRO A 133 6.38 2.21 -57.52
C PRO A 133 5.66 1.72 -56.27
N LEU A 134 5.84 0.43 -55.95
CA LEU A 134 5.43 -0.18 -54.70
C LEU A 134 5.87 0.74 -53.56
N SER A 135 4.89 1.37 -52.90
CA SER A 135 5.11 2.17 -51.72
C SER A 135 5.76 1.28 -50.66
N ARG A 136 7.07 1.47 -50.44
CA ARG A 136 7.78 0.86 -49.32
C ARG A 136 6.96 1.08 -48.04
N PRO A 137 6.62 0.03 -47.28
CA PRO A 137 5.85 0.19 -46.06
C PRO A 137 6.60 1.14 -45.12
N GLN A 138 5.92 2.21 -44.72
CA GLN A 138 6.47 3.26 -43.88
C GLN A 138 6.68 2.71 -42.47
N GLY A 139 7.89 2.92 -41.91
CA GLY A 139 8.31 2.48 -40.56
C GLY A 139 7.61 3.17 -39.39
N ALA A 140 6.29 3.39 -39.47
CA ALA A 140 5.45 3.85 -38.36
C ALA A 140 5.37 2.81 -37.24
N THR A 141 5.39 1.52 -37.58
CA THR A 141 5.38 0.40 -36.62
C THR A 141 6.60 0.41 -35.70
N LEU A 142 7.76 0.83 -36.20
CA LEU A 142 9.01 0.86 -35.43
C LEU A 142 9.02 2.00 -34.41
N ALA A 143 8.46 3.16 -34.74
CA ALA A 143 8.33 4.28 -33.82
C ALA A 143 7.29 4.00 -32.71
N GLU A 144 6.15 3.40 -33.07
CA GLU A 144 5.18 2.91 -32.08
C GLU A 144 5.81 1.84 -31.18
N PHE A 145 6.55 0.88 -31.75
CA PHE A 145 7.21 -0.17 -30.97
C PHE A 145 8.24 0.38 -29.97
N VAL A 146 9.05 1.36 -30.36
CA VAL A 146 10.09 1.93 -29.48
C VAL A 146 9.51 2.77 -28.33
N VAL A 147 8.30 3.31 -28.46
CA VAL A 147 7.64 4.01 -27.34
C VAL A 147 6.79 3.04 -26.52
N VAL A 148 5.99 2.21 -27.19
CA VAL A 148 5.03 1.31 -26.54
C VAL A 148 5.75 0.23 -25.75
N VAL A 149 6.78 -0.42 -26.29
CA VAL A 149 7.44 -1.55 -25.61
C VAL A 149 8.14 -1.12 -24.32
N PRO A 150 8.97 -0.06 -24.27
CA PRO A 150 9.55 0.39 -23.01
C PRO A 150 8.51 0.89 -22.02
N THR A 151 7.43 1.54 -22.49
CA THR A 151 6.33 2.00 -21.61
C THR A 151 5.59 0.81 -21.00
N LEU A 152 5.25 -0.19 -21.81
CA LEU A 152 4.58 -1.41 -21.36
C LEU A 152 5.47 -2.24 -20.43
N LEU A 153 6.77 -2.34 -20.75
CA LEU A 153 7.76 -3.01 -19.89
C LEU A 153 7.90 -2.28 -18.55
N PHE A 154 7.96 -0.95 -18.55
CA PHE A 154 8.01 -0.16 -17.32
C PHE A 154 6.75 -0.34 -16.48
N LEU A 155 5.57 -0.35 -17.10
CA LEU A 155 4.31 -0.63 -16.42
C LEU A 155 4.29 -2.04 -15.83
N LEU A 156 4.70 -3.05 -16.61
CA LEU A 156 4.79 -4.45 -16.15
C LEU A 156 5.75 -4.59 -14.97
N MET A 157 6.90 -3.92 -15.03
CA MET A 157 7.89 -3.90 -13.96
C MET A 157 7.34 -3.29 -12.65
N ASN A 158 6.55 -2.22 -12.75
CA ASN A 158 5.87 -1.62 -11.60
C ASN A 158 4.75 -2.52 -11.06
N LEU A 159 4.00 -3.21 -11.92
CA LEU A 159 2.99 -4.20 -11.52
C LEU A 159 3.64 -5.37 -10.76
N LEU A 160 4.76 -5.91 -11.26
CA LEU A 160 5.54 -6.92 -10.55
C LEU A 160 6.06 -6.40 -9.21
N GLN A 161 6.60 -5.18 -9.18
CA GLN A 161 7.06 -4.54 -7.94
C GLN A 161 5.91 -4.41 -6.93
N TYR A 162 4.72 -4.01 -7.36
CA TYR A 162 3.54 -3.93 -6.49
C TYR A 162 3.12 -5.31 -5.97
N GLY A 163 3.20 -6.35 -6.80
CA GLY A 163 3.00 -7.74 -6.37
C GLY A 163 3.99 -8.17 -5.28
N LEU A 164 5.28 -7.85 -5.43
CA LEU A 164 6.31 -8.11 -4.40
C LEU A 164 6.06 -7.30 -3.11
N LEU A 165 5.59 -6.06 -3.22
CA LEU A 165 5.19 -5.25 -2.08
C LEU A 165 4.02 -5.90 -1.33
N TYR A 166 3.00 -6.37 -2.03
CA TYR A 166 1.87 -7.08 -1.44
C TYR A 166 2.31 -8.37 -0.75
N HIS A 167 3.15 -9.17 -1.40
CA HIS A 167 3.73 -10.36 -0.77
C HIS A 167 4.49 -10.01 0.51
N THR A 168 5.31 -8.95 0.48
CA THR A 168 6.06 -8.48 1.66
C THR A 168 5.12 -8.00 2.76
N LYS A 169 4.06 -7.27 2.42
CA LYS A 169 3.02 -6.83 3.38
C LYS A 169 2.33 -8.03 4.04
N SER A 170 2.03 -9.08 3.28
CA SER A 170 1.44 -10.31 3.80
C SER A 170 2.37 -11.00 4.81
N GLN A 171 3.66 -11.14 4.48
CA GLN A 171 4.67 -11.67 5.40
C GLN A 171 4.82 -10.80 6.66
N LEU A 172 4.79 -9.48 6.51
CA LEU A 172 4.86 -8.54 7.63
C LEU A 172 3.63 -8.64 8.54
N ASN A 173 2.44 -8.86 7.98
CA ASN A 173 1.21 -9.08 8.77
C ASN A 173 1.32 -10.36 9.60
N TYR A 174 1.80 -11.45 9.00
CA TYR A 174 2.04 -12.70 9.72
C TYR A 174 3.08 -12.52 10.84
N ALA A 175 4.20 -11.85 10.54
CA ALA A 175 5.23 -11.58 11.53
C ALA A 175 4.73 -10.67 12.66
N ALA A 176 3.89 -9.69 12.36
CA ALA A 176 3.25 -8.85 13.37
C ALA A 176 2.31 -9.68 14.26
N PHE A 177 1.52 -10.58 13.68
CA PHE A 177 0.65 -11.47 14.44
C PHE A 177 1.45 -12.38 15.39
N GLU A 178 2.52 -13.02 14.93
CA GLU A 178 3.39 -13.83 15.81
C GLU A 178 4.08 -12.98 16.89
N ALA A 179 4.48 -11.76 16.56
CA ALA A 179 5.05 -10.82 17.52
C ALA A 179 4.03 -10.43 18.60
N ALA A 180 2.78 -10.15 18.21
CA ALA A 180 1.70 -9.90 19.16
C ALA A 180 1.40 -11.14 20.00
N ARG A 181 1.36 -12.32 19.38
CA ARG A 181 1.15 -13.60 20.07
C ARG A 181 2.17 -13.87 21.15
N ALA A 182 3.45 -13.65 20.86
CA ALA A 182 4.50 -13.75 21.86
C ALA A 182 4.37 -12.65 22.92
N GLY A 183 4.04 -11.42 22.52
CA GLY A 183 3.87 -10.29 23.43
C GLY A 183 2.75 -10.49 24.46
N THR A 184 1.59 -11.01 24.06
CA THR A 184 0.44 -11.13 24.97
C THR A 184 0.64 -12.15 26.07
N VAL A 185 1.47 -13.17 25.86
CA VAL A 185 1.79 -14.20 26.88
C VAL A 185 3.05 -13.89 27.67
N ALA A 186 3.91 -13.00 27.16
CA ALA A 186 5.17 -12.61 27.78
C ALA A 186 5.13 -11.17 28.33
N ASN A 187 4.01 -10.76 28.92
CA ASN A 187 3.85 -9.48 29.61
C ASN A 187 4.19 -8.23 28.76
N ALA A 188 3.98 -8.31 27.44
CA ALA A 188 4.39 -7.32 26.46
C ALA A 188 5.92 -7.06 26.41
N HIS A 189 6.73 -8.06 26.78
CA HIS A 189 8.19 -7.94 26.86
C HIS A 189 8.84 -7.66 25.49
N PRO A 190 9.66 -6.58 25.35
CA PRO A 190 10.27 -6.18 24.08
C PRO A 190 11.09 -7.28 23.39
N GLY A 191 11.87 -8.04 24.16
CA GLY A 191 12.69 -9.13 23.62
C GLY A 191 11.87 -10.30 23.08
N ALA A 192 10.70 -10.59 23.68
CA ALA A 192 9.81 -11.66 23.22
C ALA A 192 9.12 -11.27 21.91
N ILE A 193 8.63 -10.02 21.83
CA ILE A 193 8.02 -9.46 20.63
C ILE A 193 9.03 -9.42 19.48
N ARG A 194 10.24 -8.89 19.73
CA ARG A 194 11.29 -8.77 18.70
C ARG A 194 11.78 -10.12 18.19
N SER A 195 12.08 -11.06 19.08
CA SER A 195 12.54 -12.40 18.67
C SER A 195 11.46 -13.18 17.92
N ALA A 196 10.18 -13.02 18.27
CA ALA A 196 9.08 -13.63 17.51
C ALA A 196 8.91 -13.00 16.13
N PHE A 197 9.01 -11.68 16.03
CA PHE A 197 9.00 -10.96 14.76
C PHE A 197 10.15 -11.42 13.83
N GLU A 198 11.38 -11.44 14.34
CA GLU A 198 12.57 -11.86 13.57
C GLU A 198 12.47 -13.32 13.12
N ARG A 199 11.98 -14.22 14.00
CA ARG A 199 11.74 -15.62 13.63
C ARG A 199 10.72 -15.74 12.51
N ALA A 200 9.60 -15.03 12.59
CA ALA A 200 8.58 -15.04 11.55
C ALA A 200 9.07 -14.42 10.22
N MET A 201 9.96 -13.43 10.27
CA MET A 201 10.59 -12.83 9.09
C MET A 201 11.62 -13.74 8.41
N THR A 202 12.04 -14.85 9.01
CA THR A 202 13.00 -15.80 8.40
C THR A 202 12.55 -16.27 7.00
N GLY A 203 11.24 -16.53 6.83
CA GLY A 203 10.67 -16.96 5.54
C GLY A 203 10.81 -15.91 4.44
N TYR A 204 10.81 -14.63 4.79
CA TYR A 204 11.01 -13.53 3.84
C TYR A 204 12.44 -13.51 3.24
N HIS A 205 13.43 -14.01 3.99
CA HIS A 205 14.84 -13.99 3.58
C HIS A 205 15.28 -15.21 2.77
N GLY A 206 14.52 -16.31 2.78
CA GLY A 206 14.78 -17.48 1.94
C GLY A 206 14.40 -18.83 2.54
N GLY A 207 14.02 -18.89 3.83
CA GLY A 207 13.55 -20.12 4.47
C GLY A 207 14.55 -21.27 4.43
N GLY A 208 14.16 -22.50 4.75
CA GLY A 208 15.05 -23.65 4.64
C GLY A 208 14.37 -24.92 5.10
N THR A 209 14.98 -26.06 4.82
CA THR A 209 14.51 -27.37 5.33
C THR A 209 15.44 -27.93 6.39
N THR A 210 16.66 -27.39 6.49
CA THR A 210 17.65 -27.77 7.49
C THR A 210 17.79 -26.72 8.58
N THR A 211 18.21 -27.14 9.78
CA THR A 211 18.47 -26.22 10.91
C THR A 211 19.57 -25.21 10.60
N ALA A 212 20.60 -25.62 9.84
CA ALA A 212 21.69 -24.75 9.41
C ALA A 212 21.21 -23.65 8.45
N GLU A 213 20.37 -23.99 7.48
CA GLU A 213 19.75 -23.01 6.59
C GLU A 213 18.86 -22.04 7.38
N LEU A 214 17.95 -22.56 8.22
CA LEU A 214 17.09 -21.71 9.05
C LEU A 214 17.90 -20.74 9.90
N ALA A 215 18.98 -21.21 10.53
CA ALA A 215 19.87 -20.36 11.33
C ALA A 215 20.52 -19.25 10.48
N ALA A 216 20.97 -19.56 9.26
CA ALA A 216 21.56 -18.59 8.35
C ALA A 216 20.54 -17.52 7.90
N PHE A 217 19.31 -17.91 7.58
CA PHE A 217 18.26 -16.95 7.18
C PHE A 217 17.72 -16.15 8.35
N TYR A 218 17.67 -16.74 9.55
CA TYR A 218 17.36 -16.02 10.78
C TYR A 218 18.41 -14.95 11.07
N ALA A 219 19.70 -15.26 10.90
CA ALA A 219 20.78 -14.28 11.03
C ALA A 219 20.63 -13.10 10.03
N ARG A 220 20.14 -13.36 8.82
CA ARG A 220 19.81 -12.28 7.86
C ARG A 220 18.63 -11.43 8.32
N ALA A 221 17.61 -12.03 8.94
CA ALA A 221 16.49 -11.28 9.52
C ALA A 221 16.97 -10.39 10.69
N GLN A 222 17.87 -10.90 11.53
CA GLN A 222 18.47 -10.13 12.63
C GLN A 222 19.34 -8.98 12.14
N ALA A 223 20.11 -9.18 11.06
CA ALA A 223 20.92 -8.12 10.46
C ALA A 223 20.07 -6.93 9.96
N GLU A 224 18.78 -7.16 9.69
CA GLU A 224 17.82 -6.16 9.24
C GLU A 224 16.98 -5.55 10.37
N SER A 225 17.24 -5.92 11.63
CA SER A 225 16.45 -5.53 12.81
C SER A 225 16.43 -4.01 13.05
N SER A 226 17.46 -3.28 12.61
CA SER A 226 17.54 -1.81 12.68
C SER A 226 16.61 -1.10 11.69
N PHE A 227 16.17 -1.80 10.63
CA PHE A 227 15.20 -1.30 9.65
C PHE A 227 13.75 -1.66 10.02
N ALA A 228 13.54 -2.23 11.20
CA ALA A 228 12.23 -2.54 11.79
C ALA A 228 12.01 -1.75 13.09
N ARG A 229 11.02 -0.86 13.09
CA ARG A 229 10.55 -0.19 14.30
C ARG A 229 9.26 -0.85 14.77
N ILE A 230 9.28 -1.35 16.01
CA ILE A 230 8.14 -1.96 16.70
C ILE A 230 7.72 -1.00 17.80
N GLU A 231 6.45 -0.61 17.82
CA GLU A 231 5.86 0.31 18.77
C GLU A 231 4.61 -0.34 19.39
N ILE A 232 4.44 -0.22 20.70
CA ILE A 232 3.21 -0.63 21.39
C ILE A 232 2.33 0.61 21.51
N LEU A 233 1.23 0.66 20.76
CA LEU A 233 0.25 1.76 20.80
C LEU A 233 -0.77 1.59 21.94
N SER A 234 -0.94 0.37 22.44
CA SER A 234 -1.78 0.06 23.60
C SER A 234 -1.22 -1.21 24.28
N PRO A 235 -1.10 -1.24 25.61
CA PRO A 235 -1.31 -0.11 26.52
C PRO A 235 -0.32 1.03 26.28
N THR A 236 -0.77 2.25 26.53
CA THR A 236 0.07 3.46 26.53
C THR A 236 0.79 3.59 27.88
N ARG A 237 1.78 4.47 27.99
CA ARG A 237 2.41 4.75 29.30
C ARG A 237 1.40 5.32 30.30
N GLU A 238 0.50 6.15 29.80
CA GLU A 238 -0.58 6.78 30.56
C GLU A 238 -1.59 5.73 31.06
N SER A 239 -1.77 4.62 30.35
CA SER A 239 -2.60 3.51 30.84
C SER A 239 -2.08 2.95 32.17
N PHE A 240 -0.75 2.97 32.38
CA PHE A 240 -0.15 2.59 33.66
C PHE A 240 -0.31 3.68 34.72
N ASP A 241 -0.37 4.96 34.33
CA ASP A 241 -0.72 6.05 35.25
C ASP A 241 -2.13 5.87 35.79
N ASP A 242 -3.08 5.44 34.95
CA ASP A 242 -4.48 5.26 35.31
C ASP A 242 -4.74 3.96 36.09
N TYR A 243 -4.16 2.83 35.65
CA TYR A 243 -4.64 1.50 36.04
C TYR A 243 -3.60 0.55 36.66
N HIS A 244 -2.37 0.99 36.97
CA HIS A 244 -1.40 0.07 37.58
C HIS A 244 -1.87 -0.45 38.96
N SER A 245 -1.46 -1.69 39.27
CA SER A 245 -1.75 -2.36 40.54
C SER A 245 -0.45 -2.58 41.34
N PRO A 246 -0.17 -1.76 42.38
CA PRO A 246 0.99 -1.95 43.26
C PRO A 246 1.01 -3.30 43.97
N ALA A 247 -0.15 -3.83 44.36
CA ALA A 247 -0.26 -5.13 45.02
C ALA A 247 0.05 -6.28 44.05
N LEU A 248 -0.26 -6.13 42.76
CA LEU A 248 0.13 -7.11 41.74
C LEU A 248 1.63 -7.04 41.45
N ALA A 249 2.20 -5.83 41.31
CA ALA A 249 3.64 -5.65 41.11
C ALA A 249 4.45 -6.28 42.25
N THR A 250 4.03 -6.06 43.50
CA THR A 250 4.64 -6.66 44.70
C THR A 250 4.57 -8.18 44.68
N ARG A 251 3.40 -8.77 44.32
CA ARG A 251 3.22 -10.22 44.21
C ARG A 251 4.09 -10.86 43.13
N LEU A 252 4.38 -10.13 42.06
CA LEU A 252 5.26 -10.58 40.98
C LEU A 252 6.74 -10.29 41.24
N GLY A 253 7.08 -9.62 42.36
CA GLY A 253 8.46 -9.23 42.68
C GLY A 253 9.03 -8.20 41.70
N LEU A 254 8.19 -7.34 41.12
CA LEU A 254 8.56 -6.36 40.10
C LEU A 254 8.61 -4.94 40.68
N SER A 255 9.58 -4.15 40.23
CA SER A 255 9.64 -2.70 40.48
C SER A 255 8.90 -1.88 39.41
N SER A 256 8.65 -2.48 38.23
CA SER A 256 7.89 -1.84 37.14
C SER A 256 6.39 -1.86 37.40
N ARG A 257 5.66 -0.90 36.82
CA ARG A 257 4.20 -0.86 36.86
C ARG A 257 3.61 -2.02 36.07
N VAL A 258 2.54 -2.60 36.61
CA VAL A 258 1.85 -3.75 36.02
C VAL A 258 0.35 -3.49 35.99
N LEU A 259 -0.27 -3.82 34.86
CA LEU A 259 -1.72 -3.76 34.68
C LEU A 259 -2.35 -5.10 35.05
N PRO A 260 -3.46 -5.13 35.82
CA PRO A 260 -4.19 -6.37 36.05
C PRO A 260 -4.85 -6.85 34.75
N ASN A 261 -4.77 -8.16 34.50
CA ASN A 261 -5.34 -8.82 33.31
C ASN A 261 -6.38 -9.91 33.67
N THR A 262 -6.82 -10.00 34.92
CA THR A 262 -7.83 -10.95 35.37
C THR A 262 -9.17 -10.24 35.59
N ASN A 263 -10.28 -10.95 35.31
CA ASN A 263 -11.65 -10.46 35.50
C ASN A 263 -11.96 -9.10 34.82
N ILE A 264 -11.24 -8.75 33.74
CA ILE A 264 -11.39 -7.45 33.05
C ILE A 264 -12.78 -7.19 32.45
N ALA A 265 -13.64 -8.21 32.37
CA ALA A 265 -15.03 -8.04 31.97
C ALA A 265 -15.90 -7.35 33.03
N PHE A 266 -15.46 -7.39 34.30
CA PHE A 266 -16.18 -6.84 35.45
C PHE A 266 -15.34 -5.84 36.25
N LEU A 267 -14.02 -5.84 36.01
CA LEU A 267 -13.07 -4.97 36.69
C LEU A 267 -12.91 -3.68 35.88
N GLU A 268 -13.40 -2.56 36.42
CA GLU A 268 -13.16 -1.21 35.86
C GLU A 268 -11.87 -0.59 36.44
N CYS A 269 -11.55 -0.91 37.69
CA CYS A 269 -10.37 -0.43 38.41
C CYS A 269 -9.73 -1.57 39.22
N PRO A 270 -8.40 -1.57 39.40
CA PRO A 270 -7.73 -2.46 40.35
C PRO A 270 -8.28 -2.29 41.77
N ASN A 271 -8.51 -3.39 42.49
CA ASN A 271 -9.04 -3.36 43.87
C ASN A 271 -8.12 -2.63 44.87
N ASP A 272 -6.81 -2.65 44.59
CA ASP A 272 -5.78 -1.95 45.38
C ASP A 272 -5.63 -0.47 45.02
N ARG A 273 -6.46 0.03 44.09
CA ARG A 273 -6.51 1.45 43.70
C ARG A 273 -7.97 1.94 43.62
N PRO A 274 -8.67 2.04 44.76
CA PRO A 274 -10.02 2.60 44.78
C PRO A 274 -9.99 4.06 44.31
N GLY A 275 -10.71 4.37 43.24
CA GLY A 275 -10.69 5.70 42.61
C GLY A 275 -9.71 5.86 41.44
N CYS A 276 -9.32 4.76 40.79
CA CYS A 276 -8.60 4.85 39.51
C CYS A 276 -9.41 5.65 38.47
N ALA A 277 -8.73 6.26 37.50
CA ALA A 277 -9.36 7.07 36.46
C ALA A 277 -10.06 6.17 35.42
N ARG A 278 -11.24 5.65 35.78
CA ARG A 278 -11.98 4.64 35.01
C ARG A 278 -12.63 5.16 33.73
N ASP A 279 -12.90 6.46 33.66
CA ASP A 279 -13.62 7.06 32.55
C ASP A 279 -12.63 7.49 31.45
N PRO A 280 -12.68 6.88 30.25
CA PRO A 280 -11.81 7.23 29.13
C PRO A 280 -11.93 8.69 28.67
N ALA A 281 -13.03 9.37 28.97
CA ALA A 281 -13.21 10.77 28.60
C ALA A 281 -12.37 11.73 29.47
N THR A 282 -11.97 11.30 30.66
CA THR A 282 -11.30 12.16 31.66
C THR A 282 -9.95 11.63 32.11
N ASN A 283 -9.62 10.37 31.80
CA ASN A 283 -8.36 9.76 32.21
C ASN A 283 -7.18 10.11 31.30
N ALA A 284 -5.96 9.88 31.81
CA ALA A 284 -4.75 10.31 31.14
C ALA A 284 -4.48 9.51 29.86
N SER A 285 -4.98 8.27 29.76
CA SER A 285 -4.75 7.37 28.63
C SER A 285 -5.79 7.48 27.51
N GLY A 286 -6.97 8.03 27.78
CA GLY A 286 -8.12 7.93 26.88
C GLY A 286 -8.61 6.49 26.68
N GLN A 287 -8.32 5.56 27.59
CA GLN A 287 -8.57 4.12 27.43
C GLN A 287 -9.29 3.55 28.65
N SER A 288 -10.15 2.55 28.46
CA SER A 288 -10.64 1.75 29.59
C SER A 288 -9.59 0.73 30.06
N LEU A 289 -9.77 0.11 31.23
CA LEU A 289 -8.92 -1.01 31.67
C LEU A 289 -8.97 -2.19 30.68
N ALA A 290 -10.10 -2.41 30.02
CA ALA A 290 -10.22 -3.43 28.99
C ALA A 290 -9.42 -3.07 27.72
N ASP A 291 -9.44 -1.81 27.30
CA ASP A 291 -8.64 -1.31 26.17
C ASP A 291 -7.14 -1.37 26.45
N ALA A 292 -6.73 -1.02 27.67
CA ALA A 292 -5.35 -1.13 28.13
C ALA A 292 -4.85 -2.59 28.16
N ASN A 293 -5.76 -3.58 28.21
CA ASN A 293 -5.44 -5.00 28.08
C ASN A 293 -5.50 -5.53 26.63
N LEU A 294 -5.56 -4.64 25.63
CA LEU A 294 -5.32 -4.96 24.23
C LEU A 294 -3.90 -4.55 23.84
N LEU A 295 -3.10 -5.52 23.41
CA LEU A 295 -1.79 -5.27 22.79
C LEU A 295 -2.01 -4.80 21.35
N LYS A 296 -1.92 -3.49 21.13
CA LYS A 296 -1.92 -2.89 19.80
C LYS A 296 -0.49 -2.61 19.38
N LEU A 297 0.03 -3.32 18.39
CA LEU A 297 1.37 -3.09 17.84
C LEU A 297 1.28 -2.30 16.53
N ARG A 298 2.21 -1.36 16.36
CA ARG A 298 2.55 -0.76 15.07
C ARG A 298 3.96 -1.17 14.70
N ILE A 299 4.11 -1.81 13.54
CA ILE A 299 5.42 -2.24 13.02
C ILE A 299 5.67 -1.53 11.70
N THR A 300 6.76 -0.79 11.63
CA THR A 300 7.25 -0.15 10.40
C THR A 300 8.51 -0.86 9.94
N TYR A 301 8.50 -1.40 8.72
CA TYR A 301 9.63 -2.14 8.14
C TYR A 301 10.05 -1.54 6.80
N GLY A 302 11.35 -1.35 6.59
CA GLY A 302 11.89 -0.83 5.33
C GLY A 302 12.35 -1.94 4.39
N ILE A 303 11.64 -2.14 3.28
CA ILE A 303 11.96 -3.18 2.29
C ILE A 303 13.32 -2.90 1.64
N PRO A 304 14.29 -3.84 1.70
CA PRO A 304 15.64 -3.63 1.21
C PRO A 304 15.67 -3.48 -0.32
N PRO A 305 16.60 -2.69 -0.89
CA PRO A 305 16.75 -2.53 -2.34
C PRO A 305 16.98 -3.86 -3.08
N ALA A 306 17.65 -4.82 -2.44
CA ALA A 306 17.90 -6.14 -3.00
C ALA A 306 16.62 -6.97 -3.24
N LYS A 307 15.48 -6.61 -2.64
CA LYS A 307 14.18 -7.25 -2.82
C LYS A 307 13.24 -6.41 -3.70
N GLN A 308 13.78 -5.38 -4.36
CA GLN A 308 13.05 -4.52 -5.28
C GLN A 308 13.48 -4.81 -6.72
N ILE A 309 12.54 -4.67 -7.65
CA ILE A 309 12.79 -4.80 -9.08
C ILE A 309 13.66 -3.61 -9.53
N PRO A 310 14.74 -3.85 -10.32
CA PRO A 310 15.57 -2.79 -10.87
C PRO A 310 14.73 -1.71 -11.55
N LEU A 311 15.13 -0.43 -11.44
CA LEU A 311 14.41 0.75 -11.95
C LEU A 311 13.04 1.05 -11.29
N ALA A 312 12.18 0.07 -11.02
CA ALA A 312 10.88 0.28 -10.38
C ALA A 312 11.00 0.65 -8.90
N GLY A 313 11.87 -0.02 -8.14
CA GLY A 313 12.14 0.31 -6.74
C GLY A 313 12.59 1.76 -6.52
N PRO A 314 13.67 2.22 -7.19
CA PRO A 314 14.11 3.61 -7.13
C PRO A 314 13.06 4.62 -7.62
N PHE A 315 12.23 4.24 -8.60
CA PHE A 315 11.11 5.07 -9.05
C PHE A 315 10.07 5.24 -7.94
N MET A 316 9.64 4.15 -7.29
CA MET A 316 8.67 4.22 -6.19
C MET A 316 9.21 4.99 -4.98
N ALA A 317 10.48 4.80 -4.60
CA ALA A 317 11.09 5.56 -3.52
C ALA A 317 11.15 7.07 -3.82
N ARG A 318 11.52 7.44 -5.05
CA ARG A 318 11.48 8.85 -5.51
C ARG A 318 10.06 9.40 -5.57
N ALA A 319 9.10 8.61 -6.04
CA ALA A 319 7.70 8.99 -6.09
C ALA A 319 7.15 9.23 -4.68
N LEU A 320 7.50 8.39 -3.70
CA LEU A 320 7.14 8.60 -2.29
C LEU A 320 7.71 9.91 -1.75
N ALA A 321 9.00 10.18 -1.99
CA ALA A 321 9.64 11.41 -1.55
C ALA A 321 9.01 12.67 -2.16
N TYR A 322 8.52 12.58 -3.41
CA TYR A 322 7.84 13.68 -4.08
C TYR A 322 6.39 13.86 -3.63
N LEU A 323 5.65 12.76 -3.44
CA LEU A 323 4.24 12.78 -3.05
C LEU A 323 4.03 13.12 -1.57
N ASN A 324 5.02 12.82 -0.73
CA ASN A 324 4.97 13.09 0.70
C ASN A 324 6.24 13.81 1.18
N PRO A 325 6.46 15.08 0.74
CA PRO A 325 7.66 15.84 1.04
C PRO A 325 7.80 16.19 2.54
N SER A 326 6.72 16.08 3.31
CA SER A 326 6.67 16.42 4.74
C SER A 326 6.28 15.21 5.60
N ASP A 327 6.87 14.03 5.36
CA ASP A 327 6.70 12.94 6.31
C ASP A 327 7.35 13.32 7.65
N ALA A 328 6.52 13.59 8.66
CA ALA A 328 6.95 14.04 9.97
C ALA A 328 7.76 12.98 10.76
N ASP A 329 7.79 11.74 10.27
CA ASP A 329 8.44 10.62 10.92
C ASP A 329 9.88 10.41 10.41
N GLY A 330 10.85 10.83 11.23
CA GLY A 330 12.27 10.74 10.90
C GLY A 330 12.77 9.32 10.59
N PHE A 331 12.13 8.28 11.14
CA PHE A 331 12.49 6.89 10.82
C PHE A 331 12.07 6.53 9.38
N ARG A 332 10.84 6.89 8.99
CA ARG A 332 10.34 6.63 7.62
C ARG A 332 11.13 7.44 6.59
N ALA A 333 11.44 8.69 6.90
CA ALA A 333 12.32 9.52 6.07
C ALA A 333 13.70 8.88 5.90
N ALA A 334 14.32 8.40 6.98
CA ALA A 334 15.61 7.71 6.93
C ALA A 334 15.58 6.45 6.04
N LEU A 335 14.52 5.63 6.13
CA LEU A 335 14.34 4.47 5.25
C LEU A 335 14.30 4.86 3.76
N VAL A 336 13.54 5.90 3.43
CA VAL A 336 13.42 6.39 2.04
C VAL A 336 14.77 6.91 1.53
N THR A 337 15.53 7.65 2.34
CA THR A 337 16.87 8.14 1.95
C THR A 337 17.85 7.01 1.66
N GLN A 338 17.69 5.86 2.31
CA GLN A 338 18.49 4.65 2.08
C GLN A 338 17.95 3.80 0.91
N GLY A 339 16.96 4.29 0.16
CA GLY A 339 16.34 3.57 -0.96
C GLY A 339 15.42 2.42 -0.54
N ARG A 340 14.99 2.39 0.73
CA ARG A 340 14.05 1.38 1.25
C ARG A 340 12.62 1.89 1.14
N ILE A 341 11.68 0.99 0.87
CA ILE A 341 10.25 1.32 0.81
C ILE A 341 9.65 1.03 2.20
N PRO A 342 9.18 2.05 2.94
CA PRO A 342 8.58 1.85 4.26
C PRO A 342 7.19 1.20 4.13
N VAL A 343 6.96 0.14 4.89
CA VAL A 343 5.68 -0.54 5.00
C VAL A 343 5.26 -0.60 6.45
N VAL A 344 4.04 -0.17 6.73
CA VAL A 344 3.47 -0.16 8.09
C VAL A 344 2.43 -1.25 8.21
N THR A 345 2.43 -1.93 9.36
CA THR A 345 1.36 -2.84 9.75
C THR A 345 0.92 -2.60 11.18
N HIS A 346 -0.35 -2.88 11.42
CA HIS A 346 -0.95 -2.83 12.74
C HIS A 346 -1.52 -4.20 13.06
N THR A 347 -1.40 -4.62 14.32
CA THR A 347 -2.05 -5.82 14.82
C THR A 347 -2.56 -5.54 16.22
N VAL A 348 -3.66 -6.18 16.57
CA VAL A 348 -4.32 -6.04 17.88
C VAL A 348 -4.59 -7.43 18.40
N MET A 349 -4.18 -7.68 19.64
CA MET A 349 -4.48 -8.95 20.30
C MET A 349 -4.71 -8.75 21.79
N ARG A 350 -5.65 -9.51 22.35
CA ARG A 350 -5.93 -9.42 23.79
C ARG A 350 -4.77 -9.99 24.60
N MET A 351 -4.41 -9.31 25.67
CA MET A 351 -3.38 -9.76 26.60
C MET A 351 -3.81 -11.07 27.30
N HIS A 352 -2.88 -12.02 27.38
CA HIS A 352 -3.03 -13.29 28.11
C HIS A 352 -2.19 -13.34 29.39
N SER A 353 -1.38 -12.30 29.62
CA SER A 353 -0.55 -12.08 30.79
C SER A 353 -0.65 -10.61 31.21
N PRO A 354 -0.42 -10.26 32.48
CA PRO A 354 -0.40 -8.87 32.94
C PRO A 354 0.62 -8.03 32.14
N PRO A 355 0.23 -6.94 31.44
CA PRO A 355 1.20 -6.07 30.78
C PRO A 355 2.15 -5.44 31.80
N ILE A 356 3.46 -5.49 31.52
CA ILE A 356 4.49 -4.79 32.31
C ILE A 356 4.99 -3.60 31.51
N GLU A 357 5.06 -2.44 32.16
CA GLU A 357 5.52 -1.20 31.53
C GLU A 357 6.92 -1.36 30.95
N ASN A 358 7.11 -0.92 29.70
CA ASN A 358 8.41 -0.97 29.03
C ASN A 358 8.60 0.16 27.99
N PRO A 359 9.83 0.40 27.52
CA PRO A 359 10.13 1.53 26.64
C PRO A 359 9.44 1.51 25.27
N LEU A 360 8.97 0.36 24.78
CA LEU A 360 8.26 0.28 23.48
C LEU A 360 6.84 0.85 23.55
N MET A 361 6.28 1.05 24.75
CA MET A 361 4.97 1.64 24.95
C MET A 361 5.02 3.12 24.60
N ALA A 362 4.18 3.48 23.63
CA ALA A 362 4.00 4.84 23.19
C ALA A 362 3.41 5.67 24.34
N SER A 363 3.95 6.87 24.50
CA SER A 363 3.27 7.93 25.25
C SER A 363 2.30 8.57 24.26
N ILE A 364 1.01 8.36 24.50
CA ILE A 364 -0.06 8.99 23.75
C ILE A 364 -1.00 9.53 24.83
N PRO A 365 -0.70 10.73 25.37
CA PRO A 365 -1.61 11.35 26.31
C PRO A 365 -2.98 11.41 25.66
N GLY A 366 -3.98 10.92 26.40
CA GLY A 366 -5.40 10.95 26.08
C GLY A 366 -5.89 12.36 25.81
N PRO A 367 -7.20 12.56 25.57
CA PRO A 367 -7.71 13.82 25.04
C PRO A 367 -7.40 15.00 25.96
N GLY A 368 -6.34 15.70 25.60
CA GLY A 368 -5.71 16.77 26.37
C GLY A 368 -4.59 17.46 25.59
N ASN A 369 -4.86 17.73 24.30
CA ASN A 369 -4.33 18.82 23.47
C ASN A 369 -3.15 18.53 22.51
N ALA A 370 -3.49 18.63 21.21
CA ALA A 370 -2.67 18.92 20.02
C ALA A 370 -2.13 17.75 19.17
N GLY A 371 -3.04 16.88 18.73
CA GLY A 371 -2.86 16.05 17.53
C GLY A 371 -4.17 15.63 16.83
N THR A 372 -5.22 16.44 16.98
CA THR A 372 -6.57 16.42 16.34
C THR A 372 -7.27 15.07 16.13
N PRO A 373 -7.87 14.48 17.18
CA PRO A 373 -9.07 13.66 17.03
C PRO A 373 -10.30 14.59 16.96
N THR A 374 -10.97 14.64 15.82
CA THR A 374 -12.34 15.17 15.72
C THR A 374 -13.32 14.09 16.18
N ASP A 375 -14.30 14.49 16.99
CA ASP A 375 -15.53 13.74 17.21
C ASP A 375 -16.02 13.15 15.87
N PRO A 376 -16.23 11.82 15.73
CA PRO A 376 -16.73 11.24 14.49
C PRO A 376 -18.15 11.73 14.14
N GLY A 377 -18.76 12.56 15.00
CA GLY A 377 -20.16 12.89 14.96
C GLY A 377 -20.97 11.75 15.57
N PRO A 378 -22.29 11.91 15.71
CA PRO A 378 -23.15 10.77 16.00
C PRO A 378 -22.91 9.70 14.93
N GLU A 379 -22.92 8.44 15.37
CA GLU A 379 -22.77 7.25 14.53
C GLU A 379 -23.56 7.46 13.23
N PRO A 380 -22.93 7.31 12.04
CA PRO A 380 -23.70 7.36 10.81
C PRO A 380 -24.84 6.37 10.97
N GLU A 381 -26.08 6.78 10.67
CA GLU A 381 -27.15 5.81 10.47
C GLU A 381 -26.67 4.86 9.39
N HIS A 382 -26.13 3.72 9.82
CA HIS A 382 -25.85 2.62 8.95
C HIS A 382 -27.22 2.21 8.42
N PRO A 383 -27.46 2.19 7.10
CA PRO A 383 -28.60 1.44 6.61
C PRO A 383 -28.43 0.04 7.20
N ASP A 384 -29.46 -0.42 7.93
CA ASP A 384 -29.50 -1.73 8.57
C ASP A 384 -28.72 -2.74 7.71
N LEU A 385 -27.82 -3.50 8.34
CA LEU A 385 -27.16 -4.63 7.69
C LEU A 385 -28.21 -5.40 6.86
N PRO A 386 -27.94 -5.73 5.59
CA PRO A 386 -28.94 -6.35 4.74
C PRO A 386 -29.48 -7.60 5.44
N ARG A 387 -30.79 -7.59 5.71
CA ARG A 387 -31.48 -8.73 6.32
C ARG A 387 -31.18 -9.97 5.48
N CYS A 388 -30.86 -11.09 6.13
CA CYS A 388 -30.53 -12.33 5.43
C CYS A 388 -31.57 -12.61 4.34
N PRO A 389 -31.15 -13.02 3.14
CA PRO A 389 -32.09 -13.41 2.09
C PRO A 389 -32.92 -14.60 2.58
N VAL A 390 -34.23 -14.57 2.28
CA VAL A 390 -35.26 -15.53 2.73
C VAL A 390 -34.95 -16.97 2.28
N THR A 391 -33.97 -17.16 1.40
CA THR A 391 -33.54 -18.46 0.87
C THR A 391 -32.37 -19.09 1.64
N ASP A 392 -31.80 -18.42 2.65
CA ASP A 392 -30.73 -19.00 3.48
C ASP A 392 -31.32 -19.78 4.68
N PRO A 393 -31.16 -21.11 4.74
CA PRO A 393 -31.71 -21.94 5.82
C PRO A 393 -31.04 -21.71 7.18
N THR A 394 -29.96 -20.92 7.26
CA THR A 394 -29.31 -20.56 8.53
C THR A 394 -29.92 -19.32 9.22
N CYS A 395 -30.79 -18.56 8.55
CA CYS A 395 -31.50 -17.41 9.13
C CYS A 395 -33.00 -17.64 9.38
N LEU A 396 -33.43 -18.89 9.61
CA LEU A 396 -34.78 -19.17 10.11
C LEU A 396 -34.88 -18.81 11.60
N THR A 397 -35.36 -17.60 11.89
CA THR A 397 -35.92 -17.27 13.20
C THR A 397 -37.25 -18.01 13.36
N LYS A 398 -37.21 -19.28 13.75
CA LYS A 398 -38.35 -19.83 14.48
C LYS A 398 -38.16 -19.37 15.94
N PRO A 399 -39.05 -18.55 16.51
CA PRO A 399 -39.01 -18.33 17.93
C PRO A 399 -39.25 -19.68 18.59
N ALA A 400 -38.35 -20.10 19.48
CA ALA A 400 -38.70 -21.12 20.45
C ALA A 400 -39.94 -20.60 21.21
N PRO A 401 -40.98 -21.42 21.43
CA PRO A 401 -42.03 -21.05 22.35
C PRO A 401 -41.37 -20.74 23.70
N GLY A 402 -41.70 -19.58 24.26
CA GLY A 402 -41.13 -19.11 25.52
C GLY A 402 -41.31 -20.14 26.64
N PRO A 403 -40.44 -20.13 27.67
CA PRO A 403 -40.63 -21.02 28.80
C PRO A 403 -41.97 -20.71 29.47
N THR A 404 -42.83 -21.72 29.59
CA THR A 404 -43.93 -21.73 30.55
C THR A 404 -43.39 -21.42 31.95
N PRO A 405 -44.14 -20.72 32.82
CA PRO A 405 -43.68 -20.43 34.17
C PRO A 405 -43.43 -21.74 34.92
N GLY A 406 -42.15 -22.04 35.16
CA GLY A 406 -41.72 -23.11 36.04
C GLY A 406 -41.93 -22.74 37.51
N PRO A 407 -41.98 -23.73 38.42
CA PRO A 407 -42.31 -23.51 39.82
C PRO A 407 -41.25 -22.64 40.53
N THR A 408 -41.73 -21.79 41.43
CA THR A 408 -40.98 -20.84 42.26
C THR A 408 -39.82 -21.50 43.02
N PRO A 409 -38.63 -20.86 43.14
CA PRO A 409 -37.54 -21.42 43.94
C PRO A 409 -37.90 -21.48 45.43
N CYS A 410 -37.62 -22.62 46.07
CA CYS A 410 -37.96 -22.93 47.45
C CYS A 410 -37.13 -22.09 48.44
N ASN A 411 -37.80 -21.35 49.34
CA ASN A 411 -37.17 -20.51 50.37
C ASN A 411 -37.12 -21.24 51.72
N PRO A 412 -35.94 -21.64 52.23
CA PRO A 412 -35.82 -22.49 53.42
C PRO A 412 -36.15 -21.79 54.74
N LEU A 413 -36.33 -20.46 54.75
CA LEU A 413 -36.75 -19.72 55.95
C LEU A 413 -38.27 -19.72 56.16
N THR A 414 -39.06 -20.03 55.13
CA THR A 414 -40.53 -19.98 55.17
C THR A 414 -41.20 -21.35 54.95
N ASP A 415 -40.45 -22.36 54.50
CA ASP A 415 -40.95 -23.74 54.36
C ASP A 415 -39.85 -24.77 54.72
N PRO A 416 -39.67 -25.07 56.03
CA PRO A 416 -38.58 -25.92 56.50
C PRO A 416 -38.76 -27.42 56.22
N LEU A 417 -39.91 -27.85 55.67
CA LEU A 417 -40.19 -29.25 55.34
C LEU A 417 -40.39 -29.50 53.84
N GLY A 418 -40.50 -28.45 53.02
CA GLY A 418 -40.83 -28.54 51.60
C GLY A 418 -39.65 -28.62 50.62
N CYS A 419 -38.43 -28.27 51.03
CA CYS A 419 -37.31 -28.24 50.08
C CYS A 419 -36.65 -29.63 49.95
N ARG A 420 -37.21 -30.48 49.08
CA ARG A 420 -36.60 -31.76 48.69
C ARG A 420 -35.81 -31.62 47.38
N PRO A 421 -34.67 -32.31 47.20
CA PRO A 421 -33.92 -32.30 45.95
C PRO A 421 -34.72 -32.91 44.78
N ILE A 422 -34.40 -32.46 43.57
CA ILE A 422 -35.04 -32.91 42.33
C ILE A 422 -34.76 -34.41 42.14
N GLY A 423 -35.83 -35.23 42.18
CA GLY A 423 -35.79 -36.68 41.94
C GLY A 423 -36.45 -37.57 42.99
N CYS A 424 -36.80 -37.06 44.18
CA CYS A 424 -37.41 -37.87 45.25
C CYS A 424 -38.95 -37.79 45.28
N ARG A 425 -39.64 -38.91 45.59
CA ARG A 425 -41.11 -38.94 45.86
C ARG A 425 -41.41 -39.10 47.35
N ALA A 426 -42.60 -38.67 47.78
CA ALA A 426 -43.05 -38.84 49.16
C ALA A 426 -43.26 -40.32 49.49
N GLY A 427 -42.69 -40.78 50.62
CA GLY A 427 -42.73 -42.20 51.03
C GLY A 427 -41.58 -43.07 50.51
N ASP A 428 -40.61 -42.50 49.80
CA ASP A 428 -39.43 -43.22 49.31
C ASP A 428 -38.35 -43.32 50.41
N PRO A 429 -38.03 -44.53 50.92
CA PRO A 429 -37.09 -44.72 52.04
C PRO A 429 -35.64 -44.34 51.71
N ALA A 430 -35.31 -44.07 50.44
CA ALA A 430 -33.98 -43.65 50.02
C ALA A 430 -33.70 -42.15 50.22
N CYS A 431 -34.72 -41.31 50.49
CA CYS A 431 -34.56 -39.85 50.63
C CYS A 431 -34.82 -39.32 52.05
N ASP A 432 -34.77 -40.18 53.07
CA ASP A 432 -34.82 -39.76 54.47
C ASP A 432 -33.43 -39.20 54.91
N PRO A 433 -33.32 -37.98 55.48
CA PRO A 433 -32.02 -37.41 55.87
C PRO A 433 -31.27 -38.21 56.95
N ALA A 434 -31.81 -39.34 57.42
CA ALA A 434 -31.21 -40.23 58.39
C ALA A 434 -30.50 -41.47 57.80
N CYS A 435 -30.45 -41.66 56.48
CA CYS A 435 -29.79 -42.83 55.86
C CYS A 435 -28.47 -42.51 55.11
N LYS A 436 -27.36 -42.52 55.88
CA LYS A 436 -26.04 -43.17 55.60
C LYS A 436 -25.34 -42.83 54.25
N GLN A 437 -24.35 -41.92 54.24
CA GLN A 437 -22.88 -42.08 54.49
C GLN A 437 -22.00 -42.57 53.29
N ALA A 438 -20.91 -41.79 53.04
CA ALA A 438 -19.66 -42.06 52.28
C ALA A 438 -19.62 -41.57 50.80
N CYS A 439 -18.67 -40.76 50.28
CA CYS A 439 -17.23 -40.58 50.59
C CYS A 439 -16.69 -39.17 50.27
N CYS A 440 -16.13 -38.48 51.26
CA CYS A 440 -14.81 -37.83 51.16
C CYS A 440 -13.78 -38.76 51.87
N THR A 441 -12.53 -38.68 51.47
CA THR A 441 -11.43 -39.66 51.66
C THR A 441 -10.87 -39.84 53.11
N LEU A 442 -10.64 -41.13 53.45
CA LEU A 442 -9.55 -41.80 54.23
C LEU A 442 -9.43 -41.63 55.77
N PRO A 443 -8.81 -42.58 56.55
CA PRO A 443 -8.12 -43.84 56.20
C PRO A 443 -8.59 -45.11 56.97
N SER A 444 -8.17 -46.30 56.50
CA SER A 444 -8.42 -47.64 57.09
C SER A 444 -7.86 -47.83 58.51
N PRO A 445 -8.48 -48.67 59.36
CA PRO A 445 -7.80 -49.89 59.87
C PRO A 445 -8.79 -51.06 60.19
N PRO A 446 -8.37 -52.12 60.90
CA PRO A 446 -7.67 -53.31 60.42
C PRO A 446 -8.58 -54.55 60.28
N ILE A 447 -8.14 -55.51 59.46
CA ILE A 447 -8.73 -56.85 59.36
C ILE A 447 -8.43 -57.65 60.65
N ARG A 448 -9.47 -58.21 61.30
CA ARG A 448 -9.35 -59.23 62.36
C ARG A 448 -10.21 -60.46 62.03
N LEU A 449 -9.50 -61.51 61.64
CA LEU A 449 -9.62 -62.95 61.93
C LEU A 449 -10.98 -63.57 62.35
N LEU A 450 -11.32 -64.64 61.58
CA LEU A 450 -11.72 -66.01 62.01
C LEU A 450 -13.17 -66.23 62.50
N PRO A 451 -13.74 -67.46 62.38
CA PRO A 451 -13.11 -68.79 62.33
C PRO A 451 -12.94 -69.45 60.96
#